data_AF-N6TXN3-F1
#
_entry.id   AF-N6TXN3-F1
#
_cell.length_a   1.000
_cell.length_b   1.000
_cell.length_c   1.000
_cell.angle_alpha   90.00
_cell.angle_beta   90.00
_cell.angle_gamma   90.00
#
_symmetry.space_group_name_H-M   'P 1'
#
loop_
_entity.id
_entity.type
_entity.pdbx_description
1 polymer ?
#
loop_
_entity_poly.entity_id
_entity_poly.type
_entity_poly.pdbx_seq_one_letter_code
_entity_poly.pdbx_strand_id
1 'polypeptide(L)'
;MTVTDHKGYSVICDDSVSPPVGGCSVVSVQLRCFRYHLTAAESILNPLEVALIPNPEIHVAQADLARSWIYYGLQLFESSRKSLISKHIESDGIESEVLKKNSGSSESSSSKNPYHFQGLEIELPKAIPTGLIKNCDQAKGLFAYLQKWMKRARLYYTLRDFPLQYVNLCLDLSELYRFVAFYEEDIELQYAVQKRRYDALETLSNILREVRPSCYMAVSVELTKELIEVQMEMINLNLKKLHRPTQGVFQPFHNSIELIRYFIGPTFEAKEDVLKKQMYALSAIHGKLNDVALSLNTSTEPSSVKDSEEAGSSGPEANEEKTEKIEDNQPENETEEIKKE
;
A
#
# COMPACT_ATOMS: atom_id res chain seq x y z
N MET A 1 -9.45 -23.56 -11.08
CA MET A 1 -8.47 -23.55 -9.94
C MET A 1 -8.85 -22.44 -8.96
N THR A 2 -9.34 -22.78 -7.77
CA THR A 2 -9.76 -21.82 -6.74
C THR A 2 -8.54 -21.27 -6.00
N VAL A 3 -8.29 -19.97 -6.12
CA VAL A 3 -7.32 -19.25 -5.29
C VAL A 3 -8.09 -18.57 -4.18
N THR A 4 -7.94 -19.07 -2.96
CA THR A 4 -8.50 -18.46 -1.76
C THR A 4 -7.52 -17.45 -1.18
N ASP A 5 -7.97 -16.22 -0.97
CA ASP A 5 -7.25 -15.24 -0.15
C ASP A 5 -7.57 -15.43 1.34
N HIS A 6 -6.82 -14.73 2.20
CA HIS A 6 -6.86 -14.81 3.66
C HIS A 6 -8.16 -14.27 4.31
N LYS A 7 -9.13 -13.83 3.51
CA LYS A 7 -10.42 -13.25 3.92
C LYS A 7 -11.64 -14.00 3.37
N GLY A 8 -11.45 -15.17 2.77
CA GLY A 8 -12.57 -16.10 2.48
C GLY A 8 -13.46 -15.73 1.29
N TYR A 9 -13.03 -14.83 0.41
CA TYR A 9 -13.77 -14.58 -0.84
C TYR A 9 -13.35 -15.59 -1.91
N SER A 10 -14.29 -16.47 -2.29
CA SER A 10 -14.12 -17.41 -3.40
C SER A 10 -14.50 -16.74 -4.72
N VAL A 11 -13.52 -16.50 -5.58
CA VAL A 11 -13.77 -16.19 -6.99
C VAL A 11 -13.80 -17.51 -7.74
N ILE A 12 -14.99 -17.88 -8.22
CA ILE A 12 -15.16 -19.03 -9.12
C ILE A 12 -14.63 -18.58 -10.49
N CYS A 13 -13.39 -18.96 -10.80
CA CYS A 13 -12.89 -18.93 -12.16
C CYS A 13 -13.47 -20.14 -12.90
N ASP A 14 -14.35 -19.89 -13.85
CA ASP A 14 -14.87 -20.88 -14.78
C ASP A 14 -13.69 -21.38 -15.64
N ASP A 15 -13.25 -22.62 -15.41
CA ASP A 15 -12.07 -23.25 -16.05
C ASP A 15 -12.29 -23.58 -17.55
N SER A 16 -13.33 -23.01 -18.18
CA SER A 16 -13.73 -23.31 -19.55
C SER A 16 -13.06 -22.46 -20.64
N VAL A 17 -12.18 -21.51 -20.28
CA VAL A 17 -11.44 -20.69 -21.26
C VAL A 17 -9.99 -21.14 -21.36
N SER A 18 -9.67 -21.88 -22.42
CA SER A 18 -8.30 -22.20 -22.79
C SER A 18 -7.45 -20.91 -22.92
N PRO A 19 -6.19 -20.90 -22.46
CA PRO A 19 -5.35 -19.72 -22.56
C PRO A 19 -5.13 -19.33 -24.03
N PRO A 20 -5.21 -18.04 -24.38
CA PRO A 20 -4.91 -17.61 -25.74
C PRO A 20 -3.44 -17.93 -26.05
N VAL A 21 -3.25 -18.64 -27.15
CA VAL A 21 -1.96 -19.01 -27.71
C VAL A 21 -1.28 -17.74 -28.21
N GLY A 22 -0.63 -17.01 -27.30
CA GLY A 22 0.01 -15.74 -27.63
C GLY A 22 0.48 -15.01 -26.39
N GLY A 23 1.71 -15.32 -25.95
CA GLY A 23 2.73 -14.48 -25.27
C GLY A 23 2.36 -13.46 -24.17
N CYS A 24 1.11 -13.27 -23.79
CA CYS A 24 0.70 -12.37 -22.72
C CYS A 24 0.83 -13.11 -21.39
N SER A 25 1.63 -12.59 -20.46
CA SER A 25 1.74 -13.18 -19.13
C SER A 25 0.37 -13.18 -18.46
N VAL A 26 0.03 -14.25 -17.72
CA VAL A 26 -1.26 -14.41 -17.01
C VAL A 26 -1.61 -13.16 -16.18
N VAL A 27 -0.60 -12.54 -15.56
CA VAL A 27 -0.71 -11.30 -14.78
C VAL A 27 -1.24 -10.13 -15.62
N SER A 28 -0.81 -10.01 -16.86
CA SER A 28 -1.22 -8.91 -17.76
C SER A 28 -2.68 -9.01 -18.20
N VAL A 29 -3.23 -10.23 -18.31
CA VAL A 29 -4.64 -10.47 -18.64
C VAL A 29 -5.52 -10.17 -17.42
N GLN A 30 -5.14 -10.66 -16.23
CA GLN A 30 -5.86 -10.43 -14.98
C GLN A 30 -6.05 -8.93 -14.68
N LEU A 31 -4.97 -8.13 -14.85
CA LEU A 31 -5.00 -6.68 -14.60
C LEU A 31 -5.87 -5.90 -15.59
N ARG A 32 -5.97 -6.36 -16.85
CA ARG A 32 -6.83 -5.74 -17.87
C ARG A 32 -8.31 -5.99 -17.60
N CYS A 33 -8.65 -7.19 -17.15
CA CYS A 33 -10.02 -7.53 -16.75
C CYS A 33 -10.44 -6.70 -15.55
N PHE A 34 -9.60 -6.59 -14.52
CA PHE A 34 -9.92 -5.85 -13.29
C PHE A 34 -10.19 -4.37 -13.57
N ARG A 35 -9.34 -3.70 -14.36
CA ARG A 35 -9.53 -2.28 -14.73
C ARG A 35 -10.89 -2.02 -15.37
N TYR A 36 -11.34 -2.88 -16.28
CA TYR A 36 -12.64 -2.73 -16.93
C TYR A 36 -13.78 -2.82 -15.92
N HIS A 37 -13.77 -3.83 -15.04
CA HIS A 37 -14.82 -4.02 -14.04
C HIS A 37 -14.89 -2.87 -13.03
N LEU A 38 -13.74 -2.35 -12.59
CA LEU A 38 -13.72 -1.18 -11.70
C LEU A 38 -14.26 0.09 -12.38
N THR A 39 -13.97 0.26 -13.68
CA THR A 39 -14.51 1.39 -14.45
C THR A 39 -16.02 1.24 -14.66
N ALA A 40 -16.50 0.00 -14.88
CA ALA A 40 -17.92 -0.31 -14.95
C ALA A 40 -18.64 0.03 -13.64
N ALA A 41 -18.09 -0.42 -12.52
CA ALA A 41 -18.62 -0.13 -11.20
C ALA A 41 -18.66 1.39 -10.94
N GLU A 42 -17.60 2.13 -11.31
CA GLU A 42 -17.59 3.60 -11.22
C GLU A 42 -18.72 4.24 -12.06
N SER A 43 -18.93 3.77 -13.29
CA SER A 43 -19.96 4.32 -14.19
C SER A 43 -21.38 4.15 -13.66
N ILE A 44 -21.62 3.11 -12.86
CA ILE A 44 -22.93 2.82 -12.25
C ILE A 44 -23.05 3.52 -10.90
N LEU A 45 -22.03 3.45 -10.04
CA LEU A 45 -22.09 3.97 -8.68
C LEU A 45 -22.08 5.51 -8.62
N ASN A 46 -21.41 6.19 -9.55
CA ASN A 46 -21.35 7.66 -9.54
C ASN A 46 -22.74 8.31 -9.73
N PRO A 47 -23.56 7.93 -10.74
CA PRO A 47 -24.92 8.45 -10.87
C PRO A 47 -25.82 8.08 -9.68
N LEU A 48 -25.69 6.87 -9.14
CA LEU A 48 -26.51 6.41 -8.02
C LEU A 48 -26.23 7.20 -6.74
N GLU A 49 -24.95 7.51 -6.47
CA GLU A 49 -24.58 8.34 -5.32
C GLU A 49 -25.21 9.74 -5.40
N VAL A 50 -25.30 10.33 -6.59
CA VAL A 50 -25.95 11.64 -6.76
C VAL A 50 -27.48 11.53 -6.64
N ALA A 51 -28.07 10.47 -7.17
CA ALA A 51 -29.52 10.31 -7.26
C ALA A 51 -30.19 9.87 -5.94
N LEU A 52 -29.46 9.15 -5.07
CA LEU A 52 -30.04 8.45 -3.92
C LEU A 52 -29.49 8.97 -2.58
N ILE A 53 -29.25 10.27 -2.45
CA ILE A 53 -28.80 10.86 -1.18
C ILE A 53 -29.98 10.99 -0.20
N PRO A 54 -29.91 10.47 1.06
CA PRO A 54 -28.81 9.72 1.68
C PRO A 54 -29.14 8.22 1.85
N ASN A 55 -28.56 7.36 1.02
CA ASN A 55 -28.57 5.90 1.22
C ASN A 55 -27.18 5.43 1.74
N PRO A 56 -27.08 4.89 2.97
CA PRO A 56 -25.81 4.50 3.56
C PRO A 56 -25.10 3.37 2.79
N GLU A 57 -25.83 2.48 2.13
CA GLU A 57 -25.25 1.35 1.38
C GLU A 57 -24.44 1.85 0.17
N ILE A 58 -24.84 2.97 -0.43
CA ILE A 58 -24.11 3.55 -1.56
C ILE A 58 -22.78 4.13 -1.10
N HIS A 59 -22.71 4.72 0.09
CA HIS A 59 -21.45 5.21 0.64
C HIS A 59 -20.48 4.07 0.96
N VAL A 60 -20.98 2.95 1.49
CA VAL A 60 -20.18 1.72 1.69
C VAL A 60 -19.62 1.25 0.35
N ALA A 61 -20.48 1.07 -0.66
CA ALA A 61 -20.09 0.59 -1.98
C ALA A 61 -19.06 1.52 -2.66
N GLN A 62 -19.22 2.83 -2.51
CA GLN A 62 -18.27 3.83 -3.02
C GLN A 62 -16.91 3.76 -2.31
N ALA A 63 -16.91 3.51 -1.00
CA ALA A 63 -15.68 3.33 -0.22
C ALA A 63 -14.95 2.04 -0.60
N ASP A 64 -15.69 0.94 -0.79
CA ASP A 64 -15.14 -0.34 -1.23
C ASP A 64 -14.57 -0.23 -2.65
N LEU A 65 -15.29 0.40 -3.58
CA LEU A 65 -14.78 0.69 -4.93
C LEU A 65 -13.47 1.48 -4.87
N ALA A 66 -13.38 2.48 -3.99
CA ALA A 66 -12.17 3.25 -3.79
C ALA A 66 -11.00 2.40 -3.31
N ARG A 67 -11.21 1.48 -2.36
CA ARG A 67 -10.17 0.51 -1.94
C ARG A 67 -9.76 -0.42 -3.07
N SER A 68 -10.71 -0.90 -3.86
CA SER A 68 -10.40 -1.78 -5.01
C SER A 68 -9.52 -1.09 -6.05
N TRP A 69 -9.76 0.21 -6.32
CA TRP A 69 -8.88 1.00 -7.17
C TRP A 69 -7.46 1.16 -6.58
N ILE A 70 -7.35 1.45 -5.29
CA ILE A 70 -6.06 1.56 -4.60
C ILE A 70 -5.29 0.23 -4.68
N TYR A 71 -5.97 -0.88 -4.36
CA TYR A 71 -5.39 -2.21 -4.41
C TYR A 71 -4.92 -2.59 -5.82
N TYR A 72 -5.74 -2.33 -6.84
CA TYR A 72 -5.35 -2.51 -8.24
C TYR A 72 -4.08 -1.75 -8.59
N GLY A 73 -4.02 -0.47 -8.19
CA GLY A 73 -2.87 0.37 -8.41
C GLY A 73 -1.59 -0.17 -7.78
N LEU A 74 -1.66 -0.57 -6.51
CA LEU A 74 -0.55 -1.20 -5.79
C LEU A 74 -0.06 -2.47 -6.49
N GLN A 75 -0.97 -3.36 -6.89
CA GLN A 75 -0.63 -4.60 -7.58
C GLN A 75 0.01 -4.34 -8.95
N LEU A 76 -0.47 -3.32 -9.68
CA LEU A 76 0.11 -2.92 -10.95
C LEU A 76 1.52 -2.36 -10.76
N PHE A 77 1.73 -1.50 -9.77
CA PHE A 77 3.05 -0.99 -9.40
C PHE A 77 4.02 -2.12 -9.02
N GLU A 78 3.58 -3.03 -8.15
CA GLU A 78 4.38 -4.15 -7.67
C GLU A 78 4.80 -5.09 -8.80
N SER A 79 3.83 -5.50 -9.64
CA SER A 79 4.07 -6.36 -10.80
C SER A 79 5.04 -5.72 -11.79
N SER A 80 4.89 -4.41 -12.02
CA SER A 80 5.76 -3.65 -12.92
C SER A 80 7.18 -3.55 -12.38
N ARG A 81 7.33 -3.24 -11.09
CA ARG A 81 8.63 -3.18 -10.42
C ARG A 81 9.35 -4.54 -10.47
N LYS A 82 8.66 -5.64 -10.13
CA LYS A 82 9.23 -6.99 -10.20
C LYS A 82 9.73 -7.32 -11.61
N SER A 83 8.95 -6.98 -12.64
CA SER A 83 9.35 -7.19 -14.04
C SER A 83 10.57 -6.37 -14.44
N LEU A 84 10.70 -5.12 -13.98
CA LEU A 84 11.86 -4.27 -14.27
C LEU A 84 13.12 -4.78 -13.59
N ILE A 85 13.02 -5.18 -12.32
CA ILE A 85 14.15 -5.74 -11.55
C ILE A 85 14.66 -7.04 -12.20
N SER A 86 13.76 -7.96 -12.58
CA SER A 86 14.13 -9.22 -13.25
C SER A 86 14.93 -8.97 -14.54
N LYS A 87 14.45 -8.05 -15.39
CA LYS A 87 15.13 -7.68 -16.63
C LYS A 87 16.52 -7.08 -16.41
N HIS A 88 16.70 -6.33 -15.33
CA HIS A 88 18.00 -5.73 -15.02
C HIS A 88 19.00 -6.80 -14.56
N ILE A 89 18.55 -7.72 -13.69
CA ILE A 89 19.38 -8.85 -13.23
C ILE A 89 19.80 -9.75 -14.40
N GLU A 90 18.87 -10.05 -15.32
CA GLU A 90 19.15 -10.83 -16.54
C GLU A 90 20.10 -10.10 -17.51
N SER A 91 20.13 -8.77 -17.49
CA SER A 91 21.01 -7.96 -18.35
C SER A 91 22.43 -7.83 -17.81
N ASP A 92 22.63 -7.88 -16.49
CA ASP A 92 23.95 -7.75 -15.85
C ASP A 92 24.68 -9.11 -15.76
N GLY A 93 23.94 -10.21 -15.94
CA GLY A 93 24.48 -11.56 -16.05
C GLY A 93 24.45 -12.09 -17.49
N ILE A 94 25.60 -12.05 -18.16
CA ILE A 94 25.94 -12.78 -19.40
C ILE A 94 25.55 -12.07 -20.72
N GLU A 95 26.58 -11.65 -21.49
CA GLU A 95 26.54 -11.66 -22.96
C GLU A 95 26.27 -13.10 -23.42
N SER A 96 24.99 -13.46 -23.56
CA SER A 96 24.60 -14.69 -24.24
C SER A 96 23.79 -14.32 -25.46
N GLU A 97 24.50 -14.20 -26.59
CA GLU A 97 23.89 -14.36 -27.89
C GLU A 97 23.28 -15.76 -28.00
N VAL A 98 22.02 -15.98 -27.61
CA VAL A 98 21.06 -16.79 -28.38
C VAL A 98 19.63 -16.44 -27.93
N LEU A 99 18.92 -15.74 -28.82
CA LEU A 99 17.46 -15.71 -29.07
C LEU A 99 16.96 -14.30 -29.42
N LYS A 100 17.59 -13.66 -30.41
CA LYS A 100 16.85 -12.78 -31.32
C LYS A 100 15.94 -13.67 -32.17
N LYS A 101 14.71 -13.90 -31.70
CA LYS A 101 13.61 -14.37 -32.55
C LYS A 101 12.40 -13.46 -32.40
N ASN A 102 12.27 -12.59 -33.39
CA ASN A 102 11.05 -12.08 -33.99
C ASN A 102 9.94 -11.58 -33.05
N SER A 103 9.94 -10.28 -32.78
CA SER A 103 8.71 -9.51 -32.51
C SER A 103 8.42 -8.54 -33.66
N GLY A 104 8.36 -9.09 -34.88
CA GLY A 104 7.57 -8.49 -35.94
C GLY A 104 6.14 -9.01 -35.82
N SER A 105 5.28 -8.29 -35.10
CA SER A 105 3.84 -8.46 -35.25
C SER A 105 3.19 -7.10 -35.27
N SER A 106 2.73 -6.73 -36.46
CA SER A 106 1.83 -5.63 -36.74
C SER A 106 0.76 -5.52 -35.65
N GLU A 107 0.72 -4.36 -35.00
CA GLU A 107 -0.39 -3.94 -34.15
C GLU A 107 -1.62 -3.71 -35.04
N SER A 108 -2.35 -4.77 -35.34
CA SER A 108 -3.67 -4.67 -35.97
C SER A 108 -4.50 -5.91 -35.67
N SER A 109 -4.97 -6.05 -34.44
CA SER A 109 -6.20 -6.79 -34.16
C SER A 109 -6.71 -6.42 -32.77
N SER A 110 -7.91 -5.84 -32.73
CA SER A 110 -8.67 -5.48 -31.54
C SER A 110 -8.67 -6.63 -30.52
N SER A 111 -7.85 -6.53 -29.48
CA SER A 111 -7.90 -7.42 -28.33
C SER A 111 -9.07 -6.97 -27.47
N LYS A 112 -10.28 -7.33 -27.90
CA LYS A 112 -11.50 -7.13 -27.11
C LYS A 112 -11.31 -7.88 -25.79
N ASN A 113 -11.45 -7.17 -24.68
CA ASN A 113 -11.42 -7.78 -23.35
C ASN A 113 -12.49 -8.89 -23.35
N PRO A 114 -12.14 -10.15 -23.03
CA PRO A 114 -13.09 -11.27 -23.12
C PRO A 114 -14.27 -11.13 -22.15
N TYR A 115 -14.14 -10.27 -21.15
CA TYR A 115 -15.15 -9.99 -20.14
C TYR A 115 -15.65 -8.55 -20.32
N HIS A 116 -16.70 -8.39 -21.13
CA HIS A 116 -17.41 -7.12 -21.31
C HIS A 116 -18.86 -7.28 -20.85
N PHE A 117 -19.41 -6.21 -20.28
CA PHE A 117 -20.83 -6.16 -19.94
C PHE A 117 -21.63 -5.83 -21.20
N GLN A 118 -22.55 -6.72 -21.57
CA GLN A 118 -23.40 -6.50 -22.74
C GLN A 118 -24.27 -5.26 -22.53
N GLY A 119 -24.24 -4.30 -23.47
CA GLY A 119 -25.05 -3.09 -23.42
C GLY A 119 -24.47 -1.94 -22.58
N LEU A 120 -23.27 -2.09 -22.01
CA LEU A 120 -22.59 -1.03 -21.27
C LEU A 120 -21.34 -0.58 -22.04
N GLU A 121 -21.36 0.63 -22.58
CA GLU A 121 -20.20 1.24 -23.23
C GLU A 121 -19.32 1.94 -22.18
N ILE A 122 -18.08 1.45 -22.02
CA ILE A 122 -17.17 1.89 -20.95
C ILE A 122 -15.95 2.57 -21.55
N GLU A 123 -15.78 3.85 -21.27
CA GLU A 123 -14.56 4.58 -21.58
C GLU A 123 -13.50 4.33 -20.49
N LEU A 124 -12.45 3.58 -20.84
CA LEU A 124 -11.37 3.29 -19.90
C LEU A 124 -10.53 4.54 -19.59
N PRO A 125 -10.16 4.81 -18.32
CA PRO A 125 -9.41 6.01 -17.97
C PRO A 125 -8.03 6.05 -18.63
N LYS A 126 -7.72 7.10 -19.40
CA LYS A 126 -6.44 7.23 -20.12
C LYS A 126 -5.21 7.29 -19.20
N ALA A 127 -5.39 7.78 -17.97
CA ALA A 127 -4.33 7.88 -16.96
C ALA A 127 -3.84 6.52 -16.45
N ILE A 128 -4.60 5.45 -16.68
CA ILE A 128 -4.24 4.10 -16.23
C ILE A 128 -3.55 3.36 -17.38
N PRO A 129 -2.33 2.84 -17.17
CA PRO A 129 -1.64 2.02 -18.17
C PRO A 129 -2.46 0.78 -18.57
N THR A 130 -2.39 0.40 -19.85
CA THR A 130 -3.04 -0.82 -20.38
C THR A 130 -2.21 -2.09 -20.14
N GLY A 131 -1.00 -1.93 -19.59
CA GLY A 131 -0.09 -2.99 -19.19
C GLY A 131 0.82 -2.51 -18.06
N LEU A 132 1.97 -3.17 -17.88
CA LEU A 132 2.95 -2.79 -16.86
C LEU A 132 3.47 -1.36 -17.09
N ILE A 133 3.79 -0.70 -15.98
CA ILE A 133 4.35 0.65 -15.91
C ILE A 133 5.78 0.60 -16.43
N LYS A 134 6.08 1.47 -17.40
CA LYS A 134 7.39 1.49 -18.09
C LYS A 134 8.23 2.70 -17.76
N ASN A 135 7.61 3.82 -17.39
CA ASN A 135 8.30 5.10 -17.22
C ASN A 135 7.70 5.93 -16.08
N CYS A 136 8.42 6.99 -15.71
CA CYS A 136 8.06 7.91 -14.65
C CYS A 136 6.69 8.57 -14.87
N ASP A 137 6.37 8.95 -16.12
CA ASP A 137 5.11 9.63 -16.44
C ASP A 137 3.89 8.73 -16.21
N GLN A 138 3.98 7.45 -16.58
CA GLN A 138 2.93 6.46 -16.29
C GLN A 138 2.76 6.25 -14.78
N ALA A 139 3.86 6.18 -14.03
CA ALA A 139 3.82 6.07 -12.57
C ALA A 139 3.14 7.29 -11.93
N LYS A 140 3.51 8.50 -12.33
CA LYS A 140 2.90 9.76 -11.86
C LYS A 140 1.42 9.86 -12.23
N GLY A 141 1.06 9.51 -13.46
CA GLY A 141 -0.32 9.51 -13.94
C GLY A 141 -1.20 8.55 -13.14
N LEU A 142 -0.72 7.32 -12.91
CA LEU A 142 -1.42 6.34 -12.07
C LEU A 142 -1.51 6.82 -10.61
N PHE A 143 -0.42 7.33 -10.04
CA PHE A 143 -0.44 7.84 -8.67
C PHE A 143 -1.45 8.98 -8.48
N ALA A 144 -1.47 9.96 -9.39
CA ALA A 144 -2.46 11.05 -9.35
C ALA A 144 -3.89 10.54 -9.46
N TYR A 145 -4.13 9.53 -10.31
CA TYR A 145 -5.43 8.87 -10.41
C TYR A 145 -5.82 8.18 -9.09
N LEU A 146 -4.91 7.43 -8.46
CA LEU A 146 -5.15 6.75 -7.19
C LEU A 146 -5.34 7.74 -6.03
N GLN A 147 -4.71 8.91 -6.05
CA GLN A 147 -4.91 9.93 -5.02
C GLN A 147 -6.37 10.41 -4.95
N LYS A 148 -7.11 10.45 -6.06
CA LYS A 148 -8.57 10.72 -6.07
C LYS A 148 -9.29 9.68 -5.22
N TRP A 149 -9.02 8.40 -5.47
CA TRP A 149 -9.63 7.28 -4.74
C TRP A 149 -9.19 7.21 -3.28
N MET A 150 -7.94 7.57 -3.01
CA MET A 150 -7.40 7.70 -1.66
C MET A 150 -8.20 8.71 -0.83
N LYS A 151 -8.45 9.90 -1.39
CA LYS A 151 -9.26 10.94 -0.75
C LYS A 151 -10.68 10.43 -0.52
N ARG A 152 -11.27 9.76 -1.51
CA ARG A 152 -12.62 9.20 -1.43
C ARG A 152 -12.76 8.16 -0.32
N ALA A 153 -11.85 7.18 -0.26
CA ALA A 153 -11.84 6.15 0.77
C ALA A 153 -11.71 6.76 2.19
N ARG A 154 -10.90 7.82 2.33
CA ARG A 154 -10.69 8.51 3.62
C ARG A 154 -11.89 9.33 4.10
N LEU A 155 -12.84 9.69 3.23
CA LEU A 155 -14.08 10.33 3.65
C LEU A 155 -14.99 9.35 4.41
N TYR A 156 -14.92 8.06 4.09
CA TYR A 156 -15.73 7.02 4.71
C TYR A 156 -14.99 6.31 5.84
N TYR A 157 -13.79 5.79 5.58
CA TYR A 157 -13.00 5.09 6.60
C TYR A 157 -12.26 6.09 7.47
N THR A 158 -12.96 6.69 8.43
CA THR A 158 -12.36 7.61 9.40
C THR A 158 -11.64 6.84 10.51
N LEU A 159 -10.73 7.50 11.22
CA LEU A 159 -10.08 6.92 12.39
C LEU A 159 -11.08 6.58 13.52
N ARG A 160 -12.20 7.30 13.59
CA ARG A 160 -13.23 7.13 14.62
C ARG A 160 -14.02 5.85 14.38
N ASP A 161 -14.53 5.69 13.16
CA ASP A 161 -15.51 4.66 12.83
C ASP A 161 -14.83 3.38 12.33
N PHE A 162 -13.72 3.54 11.59
CA PHE A 162 -13.00 2.43 10.95
C PHE A 162 -11.48 2.55 11.15
N PRO A 163 -10.99 2.49 12.40
CA PRO A 163 -9.60 2.79 12.72
C PRO A 163 -8.59 1.89 11.99
N LEU A 164 -8.85 0.59 11.87
CA LEU A 164 -7.95 -0.34 11.17
C LEU A 164 -7.91 -0.04 9.67
N GLN A 165 -9.06 0.23 9.07
CA GLN A 165 -9.17 0.58 7.66
C GLN A 165 -8.47 1.91 7.35
N TYR A 166 -8.56 2.89 8.26
CA TYR A 166 -7.85 4.17 8.17
C TYR A 166 -6.33 3.98 8.26
N VAL A 167 -5.84 3.19 9.21
CA VAL A 167 -4.41 2.84 9.34
C VAL A 167 -3.92 2.19 8.05
N ASN A 168 -4.62 1.18 7.55
CA ASN A 168 -4.25 0.48 6.30
C ASN A 168 -4.21 1.44 5.12
N LEU A 169 -5.15 2.37 5.01
CA LEU A 169 -5.12 3.40 3.97
C LEU A 169 -3.85 4.28 4.07
N CYS A 170 -3.46 4.70 5.26
CA CYS A 170 -2.22 5.47 5.43
C CYS A 170 -0.97 4.65 5.04
N LEU A 171 -0.96 3.34 5.32
CA LEU A 171 0.12 2.44 4.89
C LEU A 171 0.12 2.22 3.36
N ASP A 172 -1.05 2.04 2.75
CA ASP A 172 -1.22 1.95 1.30
C ASP A 172 -0.66 3.22 0.61
N LEU A 173 -0.90 4.40 1.19
CA LEU A 173 -0.36 5.66 0.70
C LEU A 173 1.17 5.74 0.81
N SER A 174 1.74 5.26 1.93
CA SER A 174 3.19 5.16 2.10
C SER A 174 3.81 4.28 1.01
N GLU A 175 3.19 3.13 0.74
CA GLU A 175 3.63 2.19 -0.27
C GLU A 175 3.54 2.80 -1.68
N LEU A 176 2.48 3.55 -1.98
CA LEU A 176 2.37 4.30 -3.24
C LEU A 176 3.50 5.32 -3.40
N TYR A 177 3.86 6.07 -2.35
CA TYR A 177 5.01 6.98 -2.42
C TYR A 177 6.32 6.23 -2.68
N ARG A 178 6.52 5.07 -2.05
CA ARG A 178 7.70 4.22 -2.29
C ARG A 178 7.79 3.79 -3.74
N PHE A 179 6.67 3.41 -4.35
CA PHE A 179 6.64 3.08 -5.78
C PHE A 179 6.94 4.28 -6.66
N VAL A 180 6.35 5.45 -6.40
CA VAL A 180 6.65 6.66 -7.19
C VAL A 180 8.13 7.00 -7.09
N ALA A 181 8.71 6.98 -5.89
CA ALA A 181 10.14 7.23 -5.68
C ALA A 181 11.03 6.26 -6.47
N PHE A 182 10.61 5.01 -6.68
CA PHE A 182 11.35 4.05 -7.50
C PHE A 182 11.43 4.46 -8.99
N TYR A 183 10.37 5.07 -9.54
CA TYR A 183 10.35 5.53 -10.94
C TYR A 183 10.89 6.95 -11.14
N GLU A 184 11.22 7.69 -10.08
CA GLU A 184 11.85 9.01 -10.18
C GLU A 184 13.33 8.88 -10.49
N GLU A 185 13.75 9.46 -11.62
CA GLU A 185 15.15 9.48 -12.06
C GLU A 185 15.92 10.65 -11.44
N ASP A 186 15.25 11.78 -11.21
CA ASP A 186 15.85 12.94 -10.57
C ASP A 186 15.93 12.77 -9.05
N ILE A 187 17.13 12.95 -8.49
CA ILE A 187 17.41 12.69 -7.07
C ILE A 187 16.70 13.71 -6.17
N GLU A 188 16.50 14.96 -6.63
CA GLU A 188 15.76 15.96 -5.84
C GLU A 188 14.27 15.62 -5.78
N LEU A 189 13.68 15.23 -6.91
CA LEU A 189 12.28 14.76 -6.95
C LEU A 189 12.10 13.46 -6.16
N GLN A 190 13.01 12.50 -6.29
CA GLN A 190 13.00 11.27 -5.52
C GLN A 190 13.06 11.56 -4.00
N TYR A 191 13.93 12.48 -3.58
CA TYR A 191 14.01 12.91 -2.18
C TYR A 191 12.72 13.58 -1.71
N ALA A 192 12.12 14.46 -2.53
CA ALA A 192 10.87 15.12 -2.19
C ALA A 192 9.71 14.12 -2.02
N VAL A 193 9.65 13.07 -2.84
CA VAL A 193 8.65 12.00 -2.70
C VAL A 193 8.89 11.20 -1.42
N GLN A 194 10.15 10.84 -1.11
CA GLN A 194 10.47 10.15 0.14
C GLN A 194 10.18 11.00 1.38
N LYS A 195 10.41 12.32 1.31
CA LYS A 195 10.03 13.24 2.38
C LYS A 195 8.52 13.23 2.63
N ARG A 196 7.70 13.25 1.57
CA ARG A 196 6.23 13.13 1.70
C ARG A 196 5.81 11.78 2.30
N ARG A 197 6.50 10.68 1.97
CA ARG A 197 6.29 9.36 2.60
C ARG A 197 6.56 9.43 4.09
N TYR A 198 7.72 9.98 4.48
CA TYR A 198 8.09 10.18 5.88
C TYR A 198 7.04 11.00 6.64
N ASP A 199 6.64 12.16 6.11
CA ASP A 199 5.68 13.05 6.76
C ASP A 199 4.31 12.37 6.97
N ALA A 200 3.87 11.54 6.01
CA ALA A 200 2.63 10.77 6.13
C ALA A 200 2.70 9.69 7.23
N LEU A 201 3.81 8.96 7.30
CA LEU A 201 4.05 7.94 8.33
C LEU A 201 4.23 8.57 9.73
N GLU A 202 4.93 9.69 9.83
CA GLU A 202 5.12 10.42 11.08
C GLU A 202 3.79 10.97 11.61
N THR A 203 2.96 11.52 10.72
CA THR A 203 1.60 11.96 11.06
C THR A 203 0.77 10.80 11.62
N LEU A 204 0.79 9.64 10.98
CA LEU A 204 0.10 8.44 11.48
C LEU A 204 0.64 8.01 12.86
N SER A 205 1.96 8.02 13.03
CA SER A 205 2.62 7.62 14.28
C SER A 205 2.20 8.51 15.45
N ASN A 206 2.18 9.82 15.23
CA ASN A 206 1.72 10.78 16.22
C ASN A 206 0.26 10.55 16.61
N ILE A 207 -0.61 10.35 15.63
CA ILE A 207 -2.04 10.06 15.87
C ILE A 207 -2.23 8.79 16.69
N LEU A 208 -1.55 7.69 16.34
CA LEU A 208 -1.71 6.42 17.06
C LEU A 208 -1.17 6.49 18.50
N ARG A 209 -0.13 7.29 18.72
CA ARG A 209 0.42 7.59 20.05
C ARG A 209 -0.53 8.42 20.92
N GLU A 210 -1.38 9.26 20.33
CA GLU A 210 -2.32 10.08 21.08
C GLU A 210 -3.64 9.36 21.39
N VAL A 211 -4.15 8.55 20.46
CA VAL A 211 -5.49 7.96 20.59
C VAL A 211 -5.50 6.77 21.56
N ARG A 212 -4.69 5.73 21.29
CA ARG A 212 -4.63 4.50 22.12
C ARG A 212 -3.29 3.76 21.95
N PRO A 213 -2.21 4.18 22.65
CA PRO A 213 -0.87 3.61 22.47
C PRO A 213 -0.79 2.09 22.62
N SER A 214 -1.50 1.52 23.61
CA SER A 214 -1.44 0.09 23.94
C SER A 214 -2.11 -0.80 22.89
N CYS A 215 -3.19 -0.32 22.25
CA CYS A 215 -3.91 -1.08 21.23
C CYS A 215 -3.16 -1.18 19.89
N TYR A 216 -2.22 -0.28 19.63
CA TYR A 216 -1.47 -0.22 18.38
C TYR A 216 0.00 -0.57 18.54
N MET A 217 0.42 -1.18 19.64
CA MET A 217 1.84 -1.39 19.92
C MET A 217 2.58 -2.16 18.80
N ALA A 218 2.01 -3.25 18.29
CA ALA A 218 2.58 -3.99 17.14
C ALA A 218 2.63 -3.12 15.87
N VAL A 219 1.56 -2.37 15.58
CA VAL A 219 1.50 -1.45 14.44
C VAL A 219 2.52 -0.32 14.58
N SER A 220 2.72 0.20 15.79
CA SER A 220 3.69 1.26 16.10
C SER A 220 5.14 0.79 15.92
N VAL A 221 5.42 -0.49 16.25
CA VAL A 221 6.73 -1.10 15.99
C VAL A 221 7.00 -1.17 14.48
N GLU A 222 6.06 -1.70 13.69
CA GLU A 222 6.20 -1.75 12.23
C GLU A 222 6.28 -0.35 11.60
N LEU A 223 5.49 0.60 12.08
CA LEU A 223 5.54 1.98 11.63
C LEU A 223 6.89 2.64 11.92
N THR A 224 7.50 2.32 13.06
CA THR A 224 8.85 2.79 13.41
C THR A 224 9.91 2.17 12.50
N LYS A 225 9.79 0.88 12.15
CA LYS A 225 10.68 0.22 11.18
C LYS A 225 10.60 0.91 9.83
N GLU A 226 9.39 1.13 9.32
CA GLU A 226 9.15 1.84 8.06
C GLU A 226 9.72 3.26 8.06
N LEU A 227 9.53 4.03 9.15
CA LEU A 227 10.12 5.37 9.30
C LEU A 227 11.65 5.35 9.21
N ILE A 228 12.30 4.37 9.86
CA ILE A 228 13.75 4.21 9.79
C ILE A 228 14.20 3.87 8.36
N GLU A 229 13.46 3.01 7.66
CA GLU A 229 13.76 2.68 6.26
C GLU A 229 13.69 3.90 5.35
N VAL A 230 12.64 4.72 5.46
CA VAL A 230 12.53 5.97 4.68
C VAL A 230 13.70 6.91 4.98
N GLN A 231 14.09 7.03 6.26
CA GLN A 231 15.22 7.87 6.64
C GLN A 231 16.54 7.36 6.06
N MET A 232 16.78 6.04 6.07
CA MET A 232 17.95 5.45 5.42
C MET A 232 17.93 5.70 3.90
N GLU A 233 16.79 5.55 3.24
CA GLU A 233 16.63 5.87 1.81
C GLU A 233 16.97 7.35 1.54
N MET A 234 16.46 8.28 2.35
CA MET A 234 16.75 9.71 2.22
C MET A 234 18.23 10.07 2.47
N ILE A 235 18.88 9.43 3.45
CA ILE A 235 20.32 9.58 3.69
C ILE A 235 21.12 9.08 2.48
N ASN A 236 20.75 7.93 1.91
CA ASN A 236 21.37 7.41 0.69
C ASN A 236 21.22 8.38 -0.48
N LEU A 237 20.08 9.04 -0.65
CA LEU A 237 19.90 10.09 -1.66
C LEU A 237 20.81 11.29 -1.40
N ASN A 238 20.93 11.74 -0.15
CA ASN A 238 21.85 12.82 0.21
C ASN A 238 23.31 12.46 -0.08
N LEU A 239 23.72 11.22 0.21
CA LEU A 239 25.03 10.72 -0.16
C LEU A 239 25.22 10.72 -1.68
N LYS A 240 24.24 10.24 -2.46
CA LYS A 240 24.30 10.29 -3.93
C LYS A 240 24.40 11.72 -4.47
N LYS A 241 23.70 12.70 -3.86
CA LYS A 241 23.81 14.11 -4.22
C LYS A 241 25.21 14.65 -3.99
N LEU A 242 25.84 14.30 -2.87
CA LEU A 242 27.22 14.69 -2.56
C LEU A 242 28.21 14.11 -3.58
N HIS A 243 28.00 12.88 -4.03
CA HIS A 243 28.91 12.20 -4.97
C HIS A 243 28.64 12.52 -6.44
N ARG A 244 27.58 13.27 -6.78
CA ARG A 244 27.32 13.67 -8.16
C ARG A 244 28.39 14.70 -8.55
N PRO A 245 29.32 14.40 -9.48
CA PRO A 245 30.29 15.40 -9.92
C PRO A 245 29.51 16.58 -10.48
N THR A 246 29.87 17.79 -10.05
CA THR A 246 29.23 19.05 -10.43
C THR A 246 29.27 19.23 -11.96
N GLN A 247 28.33 18.61 -12.69
CA GLN A 247 28.10 18.89 -14.10
C GLN A 247 27.24 20.15 -14.21
N GLY A 248 27.87 21.28 -13.89
CA GLY A 248 27.32 22.60 -14.07
C GLY A 248 28.45 23.53 -14.50
N VAL A 249 28.60 23.68 -15.82
CA VAL A 249 29.32 24.77 -16.52
C VAL A 249 30.61 25.24 -15.82
N PHE A 250 31.71 24.49 -15.96
CA PHE A 250 33.03 25.08 -15.79
C PHE A 250 33.64 25.35 -17.17
N GLN A 251 33.51 26.60 -17.62
CA GLN A 251 34.36 27.16 -18.67
C GLN A 251 35.84 27.05 -18.23
N PRO A 252 36.78 26.87 -19.17
CA PRO A 252 38.10 26.35 -18.87
C PRO A 252 38.97 27.39 -18.17
N PHE A 253 39.17 27.22 -16.87
CA PHE A 253 40.40 27.65 -16.21
C PHE A 253 40.95 26.48 -15.40
N HIS A 254 41.92 25.78 -16.01
CA HIS A 254 42.69 24.70 -15.38
C HIS A 254 43.41 25.23 -14.13
N ASN A 255 42.82 25.00 -12.94
CA ASN A 255 43.43 24.94 -11.59
C ASN A 255 42.42 25.14 -10.44
N SER A 256 41.15 25.45 -10.74
CA SER A 256 40.13 25.76 -9.72
C SER A 256 39.50 24.53 -9.04
N ILE A 257 39.48 23.36 -9.69
CA ILE A 257 38.85 22.15 -9.12
C ILE A 257 39.65 21.64 -7.90
N GLU A 258 40.98 21.64 -7.97
CA GLU A 258 41.86 21.33 -6.83
C GLU A 258 41.68 22.34 -5.69
N LEU A 259 41.54 23.63 -6.00
CA LEU A 259 41.28 24.68 -5.00
C LEU A 259 39.92 24.49 -4.31
N ILE A 260 38.85 24.22 -5.07
CA ILE A 260 37.51 23.97 -4.51
C ILE A 260 37.53 22.71 -3.62
N ARG A 261 38.23 21.66 -4.04
CA ARG A 261 38.42 20.44 -3.24
C ARG A 261 39.24 20.70 -1.99
N TYR A 262 40.26 21.56 -2.05
CA TYR A 262 41.09 21.90 -0.89
C TYR A 262 40.34 22.77 0.15
N PHE A 263 39.54 23.74 -0.30
CA PHE A 263 38.81 24.65 0.60
C PHE A 263 37.47 24.08 1.10
N ILE A 264 36.75 23.29 0.28
CA ILE A 264 35.43 22.72 0.63
C ILE A 264 35.55 21.25 1.07
N GLY A 265 36.58 20.52 0.63
CA GLY A 265 36.79 19.09 0.92
C GLY A 265 36.68 18.73 2.40
N PRO A 266 37.31 19.47 3.34
CA PRO A 266 37.18 19.17 4.76
C PRO A 266 35.74 19.28 5.28
N THR A 267 34.96 20.24 4.75
CA THR A 267 33.53 20.41 5.12
C THR A 267 32.64 19.38 4.45
N PHE A 268 33.01 18.94 3.25
CA PHE A 268 32.32 17.91 2.48
C PHE A 268 32.52 16.52 3.11
N GLU A 269 33.76 16.16 3.44
CA GLU A 269 34.12 14.90 4.11
C GLU A 269 33.46 14.81 5.49
N ALA A 270 33.48 15.91 6.26
CA ALA A 270 32.79 15.96 7.55
C ALA A 270 31.26 15.71 7.42
N LYS A 271 30.62 16.29 6.40
CA LYS A 271 29.18 16.08 6.16
C LYS A 271 28.87 14.65 5.71
N GLU A 272 29.73 14.07 4.87
CA GLU A 272 29.62 12.69 4.42
C GLU A 272 29.78 11.71 5.60
N ASP A 273 30.78 11.92 6.45
CA ASP A 273 31.04 11.11 7.64
C ASP A 273 29.88 11.15 8.63
N VAL A 274 29.25 12.32 8.82
CA VAL A 274 28.04 12.45 9.65
C VAL A 274 26.90 11.61 9.09
N LEU A 275 26.64 11.69 7.78
CA LEU A 275 25.58 10.91 7.14
C LEU A 275 25.85 9.41 7.21
N LYS A 276 27.10 8.97 7.00
CA LYS A 276 27.49 7.56 7.16
C LYS A 276 27.26 7.09 8.60
N LYS A 277 27.71 7.85 9.61
CA LYS A 277 27.49 7.53 11.03
C LYS A 277 26.00 7.42 11.37
N GLN A 278 25.18 8.35 10.88
CA GLN A 278 23.72 8.30 11.03
C GLN A 278 23.12 7.04 10.40
N MET A 279 23.55 6.68 9.19
CA MET A 279 23.10 5.47 8.50
C MET A 279 23.44 4.20 9.28
N TYR A 280 24.68 4.08 9.79
CA TYR A 280 25.07 2.94 10.62
C TYR A 280 24.23 2.84 11.91
N ALA A 281 24.01 3.97 12.58
CA ALA A 281 23.20 4.00 13.80
C ALA A 281 21.74 3.59 13.52
N LEU A 282 21.12 4.11 12.47
CA LEU A 282 19.76 3.75 12.07
C LEU A 282 19.64 2.28 11.68
N SER A 283 20.60 1.74 10.92
CA SER A 283 20.63 0.32 10.56
C SER A 283 20.74 -0.58 11.79
N ALA A 284 21.56 -0.20 12.78
CA ALA A 284 21.67 -0.95 14.05
C ALA A 284 20.36 -0.92 14.87
N ILE A 285 19.66 0.22 14.89
CA ILE A 285 18.35 0.34 15.56
C ILE A 285 17.31 -0.50 14.81
N HIS A 286 17.27 -0.42 13.49
CA HIS A 286 16.35 -1.20 12.65
C HIS A 286 16.49 -2.71 12.89
N GLY A 287 17.73 -3.22 12.94
CA GLY A 287 18.00 -4.62 13.26
C GLY A 287 17.42 -5.06 14.61
N LYS A 288 17.69 -4.29 15.67
CA LYS A 288 17.14 -4.57 17.02
C LYS A 288 15.61 -4.51 17.04
N LEU A 289 15.02 -3.58 16.30
CA LEU A 289 13.58 -3.41 16.23
C LEU A 289 12.91 -4.57 15.49
N ASN A 290 13.59 -5.14 14.50
CA ASN A 290 13.16 -6.35 13.83
C ASN A 290 13.11 -7.55 14.78
N ASP A 291 14.09 -7.68 15.68
CA ASP A 291 14.08 -8.73 16.72
C ASP A 291 12.89 -8.57 17.69
N VAL A 292 12.58 -7.33 18.09
CA VAL A 292 11.41 -7.02 18.91
C VAL A 292 10.11 -7.38 18.18
N ALA A 293 9.98 -7.02 16.90
CA ALA A 293 8.81 -7.34 16.10
C ALA A 293 8.57 -8.86 16.02
N LEU A 294 9.63 -9.65 15.83
CA LEU A 294 9.54 -11.12 15.82
C LEU A 294 9.05 -11.66 17.17
N SER A 295 9.56 -11.13 18.29
CA SER A 295 9.16 -11.57 19.63
C SER A 295 7.68 -11.33 19.95
N LEU A 296 7.12 -10.21 19.46
CA LEU A 296 5.71 -9.86 19.66
C LEU A 296 4.78 -10.83 18.89
N ASN A 297 5.22 -11.32 17.74
CA ASN A 297 4.42 -12.24 16.93
C ASN A 297 4.42 -13.68 17.49
N THR A 298 5.49 -14.11 18.17
CA THR A 298 5.60 -15.45 18.77
C THR A 298 4.84 -15.62 20.09
N SER A 299 4.46 -14.53 20.76
CA SER A 299 3.67 -14.58 22.00
C SER A 299 2.15 -14.71 21.76
N THR A 300 1.70 -14.81 20.51
CA THR A 300 0.27 -14.81 20.15
C THR A 300 -0.15 -16.11 19.43
N GLU A 301 0.35 -17.27 19.87
CA GLU A 301 -0.28 -18.57 19.54
C GLU A 301 -1.12 -19.08 20.73
N PRO A 302 -2.35 -19.59 20.49
CA PRO A 302 -3.19 -20.12 21.55
C PRO A 302 -2.58 -21.44 22.05
N SER A 303 -2.26 -21.48 23.34
CA SER A 303 -1.86 -22.71 24.03
C SER A 303 -2.94 -23.77 23.83
N SER A 304 -2.61 -24.81 23.06
CA SER A 304 -3.34 -26.06 23.00
C SER A 304 -3.47 -26.63 24.41
N VAL A 305 -4.72 -26.74 24.88
CA VAL A 305 -5.08 -27.54 26.06
C VAL A 305 -4.59 -28.96 25.80
N LYS A 306 -3.65 -29.42 26.62
CA LYS A 306 -3.28 -30.83 26.67
C LYS A 306 -4.27 -31.53 27.57
N ASP A 307 -5.10 -32.37 26.96
CA ASP A 307 -5.81 -33.44 27.65
C ASP A 307 -4.79 -34.40 28.28
N SER A 308 -4.96 -34.63 29.58
CA SER A 308 -4.41 -35.78 30.30
C SER A 308 -5.46 -36.23 31.30
N GLU A 309 -6.18 -37.30 30.96
CA GLU A 309 -6.98 -38.09 31.88
C GLU A 309 -6.08 -38.79 32.91
N GLU A 310 -6.48 -38.82 34.19
CA GLU A 310 -6.74 -40.08 34.91
C GLU A 310 -7.37 -39.86 36.30
N ALA A 311 -8.59 -40.41 36.42
CA ALA A 311 -9.17 -41.20 37.52
C ALA A 311 -9.17 -40.74 38.99
N GLY A 312 -10.37 -40.72 39.60
CA GLY A 312 -10.53 -40.99 41.04
C GLY A 312 -11.79 -40.48 41.76
N SER A 313 -12.94 -41.15 41.54
CA SER A 313 -14.01 -41.50 42.50
C SER A 313 -14.39 -40.57 43.69
N SER A 314 -15.65 -40.11 43.70
CA SER A 314 -16.71 -40.37 44.72
C SER A 314 -17.71 -39.19 44.83
N GLY A 315 -19.01 -39.50 44.74
CA GLY A 315 -20.10 -38.56 45.11
C GLY A 315 -20.41 -38.61 46.63
N PRO A 316 -21.58 -38.13 47.12
CA PRO A 316 -22.78 -37.65 46.40
C PRO A 316 -23.45 -36.38 47.02
N GLU A 317 -24.67 -36.09 46.53
CA GLU A 317 -25.79 -35.36 47.19
C GLU A 317 -26.07 -33.87 46.89
N ALA A 318 -27.11 -33.68 46.05
CA ALA A 318 -28.44 -33.13 46.36
C ALA A 318 -28.69 -31.62 46.57
N ASN A 319 -29.85 -31.21 46.02
CA ASN A 319 -30.69 -30.03 46.26
C ASN A 319 -30.25 -28.71 45.58
N GLU A 320 -31.12 -27.84 45.07
CA GLU A 320 -32.59 -27.77 45.04
C GLU A 320 -33.00 -26.77 43.94
N GLU A 321 -34.21 -26.97 43.43
CA GLU A 321 -34.97 -26.13 42.52
C GLU A 321 -35.41 -24.82 43.19
N LYS A 322 -35.27 -23.66 42.50
CA LYS A 322 -36.22 -22.54 42.66
C LYS A 322 -36.22 -21.56 41.48
N THR A 323 -37.36 -21.58 40.83
CA THR A 323 -37.97 -20.62 39.91
C THR A 323 -38.23 -19.24 40.54
N GLU A 324 -38.55 -18.29 39.64
CA GLU A 324 -39.38 -17.09 39.88
C GLU A 324 -38.62 -15.87 40.52
N LYS A 325 -38.66 -14.63 40.02
CA LYS A 325 -39.71 -13.85 39.34
C LYS A 325 -39.15 -12.72 38.48
N ILE A 326 -39.93 -12.43 37.45
CA ILE A 326 -40.04 -11.18 36.70
C ILE A 326 -40.59 -10.10 37.63
N GLU A 327 -40.03 -8.89 37.62
CA GLU A 327 -40.77 -7.68 37.98
C GLU A 327 -40.28 -6.48 37.17
N ASP A 328 -41.26 -5.85 36.54
CA ASP A 328 -41.23 -4.65 35.71
C ASP A 328 -40.68 -3.43 36.45
N ASN A 329 -40.07 -2.51 35.70
CA ASN A 329 -40.30 -1.08 35.91
C ASN A 329 -40.13 -0.33 34.59
N GLN A 330 -41.27 0.09 34.02
CA GLN A 330 -41.35 1.12 33.00
C GLN A 330 -41.14 2.51 33.62
N PRO A 331 -40.75 3.51 32.81
CA PRO A 331 -40.57 4.89 33.23
C PRO A 331 -41.87 5.70 33.05
N GLU A 332 -42.22 6.49 34.06
CA GLU A 332 -43.06 7.68 33.93
C GLU A 332 -42.15 8.92 34.02
N ASN A 333 -42.43 10.12 33.52
CA ASN A 333 -43.21 10.67 32.41
C ASN A 333 -42.92 12.21 32.47
N GLU A 334 -43.09 12.93 31.35
CA GLU A 334 -43.32 14.39 31.26
C GLU A 334 -42.20 15.37 31.73
N THR A 335 -41.86 16.49 31.06
CA THR A 335 -42.66 17.43 30.27
C THR A 335 -41.75 18.29 29.36
N GLU A 336 -42.29 18.64 28.19
CA GLU A 336 -41.84 19.74 27.33
C GLU A 336 -42.04 21.11 28.02
N GLU A 337 -41.14 22.08 27.82
CA GLU A 337 -41.60 23.45 27.50
C GLU A 337 -40.51 24.31 26.83
N ILE A 338 -40.99 25.08 25.85
CA ILE A 338 -40.33 25.97 24.90
C ILE A 338 -40.33 27.41 25.44
N LYS A 339 -39.25 28.18 25.22
CA LYS A 339 -39.23 29.65 25.02
C LYS A 339 -37.82 30.05 24.56
N LYS A 340 -37.56 30.42 23.30
CA LYS A 340 -37.72 31.76 22.69
C LYS A 340 -37.30 32.91 23.61
N GLU A 341 -36.07 33.39 23.42
CA GLU A 341 -35.74 34.78 23.03
C GLU A 341 -34.37 34.84 22.35
#